data_AF-A0A7Y3YTP5-F1
#
_entry.id   AF-A0A7Y3YTP5-F1
#
_cell.length_a   1.000
_cell.length_b   1.000
_cell.length_c   1.000
_cell.angle_alpha   90.00
_cell.angle_beta   90.00
_cell.angle_gamma   90.00
#
_symmetry.space_group_name_H-M   'P 1'
#
loop_
_entity.id
_entity.type
_entity.pdbx_description
1 polymer ?
#
loop_
_entity_poly.entity_id
_entity_poly.type
_entity_poly.pdbx_seq_one_letter_code
_entity_poly.pdbx_strand_id
1 'polypeptide(L)'
;MPYANIASGSGPRHMVFHPNEQTAYVINELTCTIDVFDFDPIRGALVWQQNVSTLAPEVSEGAPAETSPPQRAMAIRDQSSK
;
A
#
# COMPACT_ATOMS: atom_id res chain seq x y z
N MET A 1 10.06 10.68 -14.43
CA MET A 1 8.66 10.40 -14.07
C MET A 1 8.66 9.06 -13.35
N PRO A 2 8.34 9.01 -12.04
CA PRO A 2 8.33 7.76 -11.31
C PRO A 2 7.23 6.84 -11.82
N TYR A 3 7.47 5.53 -11.75
CA TYR A 3 6.53 4.50 -12.16
C TYR A 3 6.34 3.46 -11.04
N ALA A 4 5.21 2.79 -11.05
CA ALA A 4 4.88 1.68 -10.16
C ALA A 4 4.12 0.60 -10.95
N ASN A 5 4.29 -0.64 -10.52
CA ASN A 5 3.41 -1.73 -10.93
C ASN A 5 2.18 -1.70 -10.00
N ILE A 6 0.99 -1.74 -10.60
CA ILE A 6 -0.28 -1.80 -9.87
C ILE A 6 -0.96 -3.13 -10.18
N ALA A 7 -1.72 -3.65 -9.20
CA ALA A 7 -2.50 -4.85 -9.36
C ALA A 7 -3.43 -4.76 -10.58
N SER A 8 -3.44 -5.82 -11.40
CA SER A 8 -4.32 -5.93 -12.57
C SER A 8 -5.78 -5.78 -12.16
N GLY A 9 -6.55 -5.00 -12.93
CA GLY A 9 -7.99 -4.79 -12.69
C GLY A 9 -8.33 -3.77 -11.59
N SER A 10 -7.34 -3.14 -10.96
CA SER A 10 -7.53 -2.07 -9.95
C SER A 10 -8.19 -0.80 -10.48
N GLY A 11 -7.88 -0.41 -11.72
CA GLY A 11 -8.40 0.80 -12.34
C GLY A 11 -7.98 2.10 -11.62
N PRO A 12 -6.67 2.43 -11.60
CA PRO A 12 -6.17 3.65 -10.97
C PRO A 12 -6.70 4.90 -11.69
N ARG A 13 -7.11 5.92 -10.92
CA ARG A 13 -7.67 7.18 -11.47
C ARG A 13 -6.84 8.42 -11.15
N HIS A 14 -6.49 8.58 -9.89
CA HIS A 14 -5.78 9.75 -9.39
C HIS A 14 -4.65 9.32 -8.45
N MET A 15 -3.57 10.09 -8.48
CA MET A 15 -2.43 9.96 -7.59
C MET A 15 -2.15 11.31 -6.93
N VAL A 16 -1.81 11.29 -5.65
CA VAL A 16 -1.34 12.46 -4.91
C VAL A 16 -0.12 12.09 -4.05
N PHE A 17 0.82 13.03 -3.93
CA PHE A 17 1.90 12.91 -2.95
C PHE A 17 1.45 13.51 -1.61
N HIS A 18 1.88 12.89 -0.53
CA HIS A 18 1.84 13.52 0.79
C HIS A 18 2.70 14.81 0.76
N PRO A 19 2.37 15.86 1.54
CA PRO A 19 3.13 17.11 1.56
C PRO A 19 4.63 16.98 1.91
N ASN A 20 5.04 15.87 2.53
CA ASN A 20 6.45 15.57 2.81
C ASN A 20 7.19 14.90 1.64
N GLU A 21 6.50 14.67 0.52
CA GLU A 21 6.99 14.06 -0.73
C GLU A 21 7.55 12.64 -0.62
N GLN A 22 7.42 11.99 0.54
CA GLN A 22 7.95 10.65 0.79
C GLN A 22 6.94 9.53 0.50
N THR A 23 5.65 9.86 0.44
CA THR A 23 4.58 8.88 0.27
C THR A 23 3.64 9.31 -0.83
N ALA A 24 3.23 8.38 -1.68
CA ALA A 24 2.21 8.59 -2.71
C ALA A 24 0.99 7.71 -2.44
N TYR A 25 -0.19 8.24 -2.75
CA TYR A 25 -1.47 7.54 -2.64
C TYR A 25 -2.12 7.45 -4.02
N VAL A 26 -2.63 6.27 -4.36
CA VAL A 26 -3.36 6.03 -5.62
C VAL A 26 -4.73 5.49 -5.31
N ILE A 27 -5.77 6.16 -5.82
CA ILE A 27 -7.15 5.66 -5.73
C ILE A 27 -7.44 4.70 -6.90
N ASN A 28 -7.90 3.50 -6.55
CA ASN A 28 -8.31 2.45 -7.46
C ASN A 28 -9.84 2.34 -7.46
N GLU A 29 -10.46 2.79 -8.55
CA GLU A 29 -11.92 2.91 -8.63
C GLU A 29 -12.62 1.56 -8.70
N LEU A 30 -12.05 0.60 -9.45
CA LEU A 30 -12.72 -0.68 -9.71
C LEU A 30 -12.68 -1.61 -8.50
N THR A 31 -11.67 -1.47 -7.65
CA THR A 31 -11.51 -2.30 -6.44
C THR A 31 -11.95 -1.59 -5.16
N CYS A 32 -12.33 -0.31 -5.23
CA CYS A 32 -12.64 0.50 -4.05
C CYS A 32 -11.51 0.48 -3.01
N THR A 33 -10.27 0.70 -3.46
CA THR A 33 -9.09 0.69 -2.58
C THR A 33 -8.16 1.86 -2.84
N ILE A 34 -7.30 2.15 -1.87
CA ILE A 34 -6.17 3.07 -1.98
C ILE A 34 -4.88 2.26 -1.85
N ASP A 35 -4.01 2.32 -2.85
CA ASP A 35 -2.63 1.86 -2.72
C ASP A 35 -1.75 2.97 -2.14
N VAL A 36 -0.86 2.58 -1.22
CA VAL A 36 0.14 3.47 -0.60
C VAL A 36 1.52 3.04 -1.06
N PHE A 37 2.33 4.01 -1.47
CA PHE A 37 3.69 3.81 -1.94
C PHE A 37 4.66 4.72 -1.21
N ASP A 38 5.86 4.22 -0.93
CA ASP A 38 6.99 5.08 -0.60
C ASP A 38 7.68 5.56 -1.87
N PHE A 39 8.13 6.80 -1.88
CA PHE A 39 8.90 7.37 -2.97
C PHE A 39 10.40 7.20 -2.72
N ASP A 40 11.09 6.54 -3.65
CA ASP A 40 12.54 6.45 -3.69
C ASP A 40 13.07 7.53 -4.66
N PRO A 41 13.58 8.67 -4.15
CA PRO A 41 14.05 9.76 -5.02
C PRO A 41 15.35 9.43 -5.74
N ILE A 42 16.14 8.48 -5.23
CA ILE A 42 17.41 8.07 -5.85
C ILE A 42 17.12 7.25 -7.10
N ARG A 43 16.17 6.31 -7.01
CA ARG A 43 15.76 5.47 -8.14
C ARG A 43 14.68 6.11 -9.00
N GLY A 44 14.02 7.16 -8.51
CA GLY A 44 12.85 7.75 -9.13
C GLY A 44 11.71 6.72 -9.25
N ALA A 45 11.44 5.97 -8.18
CA ALA A 45 10.50 4.85 -8.19
C ALA A 45 9.50 4.94 -7.04
N LEU A 46 8.32 4.34 -7.24
CA LEU A 46 7.32 4.15 -6.18
C LEU A 46 7.36 2.70 -5.70
N VAL A 47 7.60 2.52 -4.40
CA VAL A 47 7.69 1.22 -3.74
C VAL A 47 6.36 0.94 -3.05
N TRP A 48 5.64 -0.08 -3.49
CA TRP A 48 4.34 -0.43 -2.91
C TRP A 48 4.48 -0.87 -1.46
N GLN A 49 3.60 -0.37 -0.59
CA GLN A 49 3.60 -0.66 0.85
C GLN A 49 2.34 -1.38 1.30
N GLN A 50 1.16 -0.85 0.95
CA GLN A 50 -0.11 -1.41 1.41
C GLN A 50 -1.25 -1.05 0.46
N ASN A 51 -2.34 -1.81 0.58
CA ASN A 51 -3.61 -1.58 -0.09
C ASN A 51 -4.71 -1.52 0.98
N VAL A 52 -5.50 -0.45 0.97
CA VAL A 52 -6.49 -0.15 2.00
C VAL A 52 -7.87 -0.05 1.36
N SER A 53 -8.84 -0.82 1.86
CA SER A 53 -10.23 -0.72 1.40
C SER A 53 -10.84 0.63 1.77
N THR A 54 -11.58 1.24 0.85
CA THR A 54 -12.42 2.41 1.12
C THR A 54 -13.83 2.04 1.51
N LEU A 55 -14.17 0.75 1.49
CA LEU A 55 -15.45 0.26 1.98
C LEU A 55 -15.44 0.22 3.50
N ALA A 56 -16.60 0.47 4.11
CA ALA A 56 -16.74 0.33 5.55
C ALA A 56 -16.40 -1.12 5.97
N PRO A 57 -15.74 -1.31 7.13
CA PRO A 57 -15.55 -2.64 7.67
C PRO A 57 -16.92 -3.29 7.89
N GLU A 58 -17.04 -4.56 7.52
CA GLU A 58 -18.25 -5.33 7.75
C GLU A 58 -18.51 -5.44 9.26
N VAL A 59 -19.66 -4.94 9.71
CA VAL A 59 -20.10 -5.12 11.10
C VAL A 59 -20.74 -6.49 11.19
N SER A 60 -19.94 -7.50 11.53
CA SER A 60 -20.47 -8.78 11.97
C SER A 60 -20.97 -8.61 13.40
N GLU A 61 -22.28 -8.75 13.63
CA GLU A 61 -22.84 -8.83 14.98
C GLU A 61 -22.25 -10.06 15.70
N GLY A 62 -21.13 -9.86 16.41
CA GLY A 62 -20.53 -10.88 17.27
C GLY A 62 -19.05 -11.22 17.08
N ALA A 63 -18.28 -10.52 16.25
CA ALA A 63 -16.83 -10.76 16.14
C ALA A 63 -16.01 -9.54 16.61
N PRO A 64 -14.92 -9.72 17.41
CA PRO A 64 -14.06 -8.62 17.78
C PRO A 64 -13.45 -8.04 16.49
N ALA A 65 -13.51 -6.71 16.35
CA ALA A 65 -13.01 -5.97 15.21
C ALA A 65 -11.66 -6.54 14.74
N GLU A 66 -11.64 -7.13 13.54
CA GLU A 66 -10.41 -7.61 12.94
C GLU A 66 -9.59 -6.38 12.58
N THR A 67 -8.78 -5.91 13.53
CA THR A 67 -7.74 -4.95 13.25
C THR A 67 -6.80 -5.65 12.28
N SER A 68 -6.73 -5.16 11.04
CA SER A 68 -5.66 -5.51 10.10
C SER A 68 -4.37 -5.59 10.91
N PRO A 69 -3.77 -6.80 11.08
CA PRO A 69 -2.63 -6.93 11.98
C PRO A 69 -1.52 -6.01 11.48
N PRO A 70 -0.72 -5.39 12.37
CA PRO A 70 0.44 -4.62 11.93
C PRO A 70 1.36 -5.57 11.19
N GLN A 71 1.46 -5.43 9.87
CA GLN A 71 2.42 -6.17 9.06
C GLN A 71 3.83 -5.60 9.30
N ARG A 72 4.36 -5.85 10.51
CA ARG A 72 5.80 -5.88 10.75
C ARG A 72 6.26 -7.33 10.64
N ALA A 73 6.34 -7.82 9.41
CA ALA A 73 7.19 -8.97 9.11
C ALA A 73 8.58 -8.44 8.73
N MET A 74 9.35 -8.04 9.73
CA MET A 74 10.79 -7.84 9.55
C MET A 74 11.44 -9.23 9.50
N ALA A 75 11.48 -9.84 8.32
CA ALA A 75 12.34 -11.00 8.07
C ALA A 75 13.78 -10.50 7.99
N ILE A 76 14.49 -10.55 9.13
CA ILE A 76 15.94 -10.42 9.16
C ILE A 76 16.49 -11.62 8.38
N ARG A 77 17.04 -11.39 7.18
CA ARG A 77 17.75 -12.44 6.45
C ARG A 77 19.02 -12.78 7.23
N ASP A 78 19.12 -14.04 7.64
CA ASP A 78 20.36 -14.61 8.15
C ASP A 78 21.44 -14.47 7.06
N GLN A 79 22.48 -13.71 7.38
CA GLN A 79 23.69 -13.62 6.60
C GLN A 79 24.73 -14.48 7.32
N SER A 80 24.93 -15.71 6.87
CA SER A 80 26.27 -16.28 6.95
C SER A 80 26.54 -17.19 5.76
N SER A 81 27.45 -16.72 4.93
CA SER A 81 28.13 -17.48 3.90
C SER A 81 29.38 -18.09 4.52
N LYS A 82 29.60 -19.38 4.21
CA LYS A 82 30.79 -20.22 4.41
C LYS A 82 30.82 -21.09 5.68
#